data_AF-A0A2V4VT15-F1
#
_entry.id   AF-A0A2V4VT15-F1
#
_cell.length_a   1.000
_cell.length_b   1.000
_cell.length_c   1.000
_cell.angle_alpha   90.00
_cell.angle_beta   90.00
_cell.angle_gamma   90.00
#
_symmetry.space_group_name_H-M   'P 1'
#
loop_
_entity.id
_entity.type
_entity.pdbx_description
1 polymer ?
#
loop_
_entity_poly.entity_id
_entity_poly.type
_entity_poly.pdbx_seq_one_letter_code
_entity_poly.pdbx_strand_id
1 'polypeptide(L)'
;MDFPPWIQRAIQARLDEVTARIEHDPELSLIRGETDEAFEALFAGQDVQQTPEYIEWENRYIVRKGIENERLYMQALRDGIQLTASLLGQSMLVEKGHESDQS
;
A
#
# COMPACT_ATOMS: atom_id res chain seq x y z
N MET A 1 19.51 8.50 -7.06
CA MET A 1 20.00 9.06 -5.78
C MET A 1 20.24 7.89 -4.86
N ASP A 2 21.48 7.70 -4.42
CA ASP A 2 21.76 6.70 -3.38
C ASP A 2 21.42 7.31 -2.03
N PHE A 3 20.25 6.94 -1.50
CA PHE A 3 19.84 7.37 -0.17
C PHE A 3 20.75 6.69 0.87
N PRO A 4 21.16 7.41 1.94
CA PRO A 4 21.87 6.81 3.06
C PRO A 4 21.13 5.58 3.62
N PRO A 5 21.85 4.55 4.13
CA PRO A 5 21.24 3.30 4.60
C PRO A 5 20.14 3.49 5.65
N TRP A 6 20.23 4.53 6.48
CA TRP A 6 19.20 4.82 7.48
C TRP A 6 17.88 5.32 6.86
N ILE A 7 17.93 6.05 5.74
CA ILE A 7 16.73 6.49 5.00
C ILE A 7 16.07 5.29 4.33
N GLN A 8 16.86 4.42 3.70
CA GLN A 8 16.32 3.22 3.05
C GLN A 8 15.58 2.33 4.05
N ARG A 9 16.13 2.14 5.26
CA ARG A 9 15.45 1.40 6.34
C ARG A 9 14.19 2.08 6.82
N ALA A 10 14.18 3.41 6.92
CA ALA A 10 12.98 4.14 7.32
C ALA A 10 11.85 4.02 6.28
N ILE A 11 12.20 4.07 4.98
CA ILE A 11 11.25 3.83 3.88
C ILE A 11 10.70 2.41 3.95
N GLN A 12 11.56 1.41 4.10
CA GLN A 12 11.13 0.01 4.19
C GLN A 12 10.21 -0.22 5.39
N ALA A 13 10.59 0.26 6.58
CA ALA A 13 9.78 0.11 7.79
C ALA A 13 8.39 0.75 7.62
N ARG A 14 8.30 1.86 6.90
CA ARG A 14 7.03 2.49 6.58
C ARG A 14 6.20 1.65 5.62
N LEU A 15 6.81 1.12 4.56
CA LEU A 15 6.11 0.24 3.61
C LEU A 15 5.57 -1.01 4.31
N ASP A 16 6.35 -1.62 5.19
CA ASP A 16 5.95 -2.80 5.97
C ASP A 16 4.77 -2.47 6.90
N GLU A 17 4.83 -1.33 7.60
CA GLU A 17 3.73 -0.84 8.46
C GLU A 17 2.44 -0.63 7.67
N VAL A 18 2.51 0.04 6.53
CA VAL A 18 1.35 0.34 5.69
C VAL A 18 0.73 -0.94 5.13
N THR A 19 1.58 -1.87 4.69
CA THR A 19 1.14 -3.18 4.20
C THR A 19 0.39 -3.93 5.28
N ALA A 20 0.92 -4.01 6.49
CA ALA A 20 0.27 -4.68 7.61
C ALA A 20 -1.06 -4.02 8.01
N ARG A 21 -1.15 -2.68 7.97
CA ARG A 21 -2.41 -1.97 8.25
C ARG A 21 -3.49 -2.26 7.23
N ILE A 22 -3.13 -2.32 5.95
CA ILE A 22 -4.07 -2.64 4.87
C ILE A 22 -4.49 -4.12 4.95
N GLU A 23 -3.56 -5.00 5.33
CA GLU A 23 -3.84 -6.41 5.54
C GLU A 23 -4.83 -6.68 6.68
N HIS A 24 -4.79 -5.86 7.74
CA HIS A 24 -5.67 -5.95 8.90
C HIS A 24 -6.84 -4.96 8.88
N ASP A 25 -7.10 -4.30 7.75
CA ASP A 25 -8.23 -3.39 7.62
C ASP A 25 -9.55 -4.17 7.79
N PRO A 26 -10.42 -3.82 8.75
CA PRO A 26 -11.64 -4.57 9.05
C PRO A 26 -12.62 -4.64 7.87
N GLU A 27 -12.67 -3.59 7.05
CA GLU A 27 -13.54 -3.53 5.86
C GLU A 27 -13.02 -4.49 4.79
N LEU A 28 -11.71 -4.51 4.57
CA LEU A 28 -11.08 -5.44 3.63
C LEU A 28 -11.08 -6.88 4.16
N SER A 29 -11.00 -7.08 5.47
CA SER A 29 -11.08 -8.39 6.11
C SER A 29 -12.45 -9.03 5.95
N LEU A 30 -13.54 -8.25 6.03
CA LEU A 30 -14.89 -8.74 5.79
C LEU A 30 -15.04 -9.20 4.34
N ILE A 31 -14.59 -8.37 3.40
CA ILE A 31 -14.61 -8.68 1.96
C ILE A 31 -13.72 -9.91 1.67
N ARG A 32 -12.59 -10.07 2.36
CA ARG A 32 -11.75 -11.27 2.26
C ARG A 32 -12.47 -12.51 2.71
N GLY A 33 -13.09 -12.49 3.89
CA GLY A 33 -13.87 -13.62 4.40
C GLY A 33 -14.94 -14.09 3.42
N GLU A 34 -15.72 -13.16 2.85
CA GLU A 34 -16.74 -13.48 1.84
C GLU A 34 -16.14 -14.09 0.55
N THR A 35 -14.96 -13.61 0.14
CA THR A 35 -14.29 -14.11 -1.07
C THR A 35 -13.64 -15.49 -0.84
N ASP A 36 -13.11 -15.72 0.36
CA ASP A 36 -12.43 -16.96 0.73
C ASP A 36 -13.45 -18.08 1.02
N GLU A 37 -14.61 -17.74 1.62
CA GLU A 37 -15.74 -18.66 1.78
C GLU A 37 -16.32 -19.09 0.42
N ALA A 38 -16.44 -18.15 -0.53
CA ALA A 38 -16.79 -18.47 -1.91
C ALA A 38 -15.74 -19.35 -2.60
N PHE A 39 -14.46 -19.18 -2.30
CA PHE A 39 -13.37 -20.00 -2.83
C PHE A 39 -13.41 -21.45 -2.30
N GLU A 40 -13.61 -21.63 -0.99
CA GLU A 40 -13.71 -22.97 -0.38
C GLU A 40 -14.94 -23.74 -0.89
N ALA A 41 -16.07 -23.05 -1.11
CA ALA A 41 -17.27 -23.65 -1.69
C ALA A 41 -17.07 -24.11 -3.15
N LEU A 42 -16.20 -23.42 -3.90
CA LEU A 42 -15.90 -23.68 -5.30
C LEU A 42 -14.98 -24.89 -5.48
N PHE A 43 -13.94 -25.04 -4.67
CA PHE A 43 -12.90 -26.06 -4.85
C PHE A 43 -13.21 -27.44 -4.25
N ALA A 44 -14.41 -27.66 -3.70
CA ALA A 44 -14.85 -28.96 -3.21
C ALA A 44 -15.07 -30.03 -4.32
N GLY A 45 -14.98 -29.64 -5.60
CA GLY A 45 -15.12 -30.52 -6.77
C GLY A 45 -13.99 -30.37 -7.79
N GLN A 46 -13.77 -31.41 -8.60
CA GLN A 46 -12.73 -31.41 -9.64
C GLN A 46 -13.31 -30.81 -10.93
N ASP A 47 -12.69 -29.73 -11.41
CA ASP A 47 -12.97 -28.94 -12.64
C ASP A 47 -13.90 -27.72 -12.48
N VAL A 48 -13.39 -26.69 -11.78
CA VAL A 48 -14.13 -25.54 -11.27
C VAL A 48 -13.99 -24.29 -12.14
N GLN A 49 -12.94 -24.20 -12.97
CA GLN A 49 -12.59 -22.95 -13.66
C GLN A 49 -13.57 -22.52 -14.76
N GLN A 50 -14.54 -23.37 -15.12
CA GLN A 50 -15.59 -23.04 -16.09
C GLN A 50 -16.98 -22.88 -15.44
N THR A 51 -17.08 -22.91 -14.12
CA THR A 51 -18.37 -22.75 -13.45
C THR A 51 -18.75 -21.27 -13.34
N PRO A 52 -20.06 -20.94 -13.43
CA PRO A 52 -20.54 -19.58 -13.20
C PRO A 52 -20.08 -19.00 -11.86
N GLU A 53 -20.00 -19.85 -10.83
CA GLU A 53 -19.58 -19.49 -9.49
C GLU A 53 -18.09 -19.09 -9.47
N TYR A 54 -17.23 -19.76 -10.25
CA TYR A 54 -15.81 -19.39 -10.37
C TYR A 54 -15.65 -18.04 -11.06
N ILE A 55 -16.44 -17.78 -12.11
CA ILE A 55 -16.46 -16.50 -12.81
C ILE A 55 -16.91 -15.37 -11.87
N GLU A 56 -17.92 -15.62 -11.03
CA GLU A 56 -18.36 -14.63 -10.04
C GLU A 56 -17.28 -14.36 -8.99
N TRP A 57 -16.64 -15.42 -8.47
CA TRP A 57 -15.51 -15.29 -7.54
C TRP A 57 -14.34 -14.52 -8.16
N GLU A 58 -13.94 -14.85 -9.39
CA GLU A 58 -12.82 -14.22 -10.09
C GLU A 58 -13.09 -12.72 -10.28
N ASN A 59 -14.32 -12.35 -10.67
CA ASN A 59 -14.73 -10.96 -10.78
C ASN A 59 -14.63 -10.21 -9.44
N ARG A 60 -15.14 -10.80 -8.35
CA ARG A 60 -15.04 -10.20 -6.99
C ARG A 60 -13.58 -10.09 -6.55
N TYR A 61 -12.77 -11.10 -6.81
CA TYR A 61 -11.35 -11.14 -6.50
C TYR A 61 -10.58 -10.01 -7.21
N ILE A 62 -10.77 -9.86 -8.53
CA ILE A 62 -10.08 -8.84 -9.32
C ILE A 62 -10.45 -7.43 -8.83
N VAL A 63 -11.72 -7.15 -8.59
CA VAL A 63 -12.18 -5.86 -8.07
C VAL A 63 -11.56 -5.57 -6.70
N ARG A 64 -11.58 -6.56 -5.79
CA ARG A 64 -10.95 -6.44 -4.47
C ARG A 64 -9.46 -6.11 -4.56
N LYS A 65 -8.70 -6.88 -5.37
CA LYS A 65 -7.25 -6.62 -5.57
C LYS A 65 -7.01 -5.25 -6.21
N GLY A 66 -7.91 -4.80 -7.08
CA GLY A 66 -7.88 -3.44 -7.65
C GLY A 66 -7.96 -2.36 -6.56
N ILE A 67 -8.93 -2.47 -5.65
CA ILE A 67 -9.11 -1.51 -4.55
C ILE A 67 -7.90 -1.54 -3.59
N GLU A 68 -7.39 -2.72 -3.23
CA GLU A 68 -6.19 -2.86 -2.39
C GLU A 68 -4.98 -2.15 -3.03
N ASN A 69 -4.75 -2.38 -4.33
CA ASN A 69 -3.65 -1.76 -5.07
C ASN A 69 -3.79 -0.25 -5.18
N GLU A 70 -5.01 0.27 -5.39
CA GLU A 70 -5.25 1.71 -5.45
C GLU A 70 -5.00 2.39 -4.08
N ARG A 71 -5.47 1.78 -2.97
CA ARG A 71 -5.18 2.26 -1.61
C ARG A 71 -3.67 2.31 -1.35
N LEU A 72 -2.94 1.25 -1.72
CA LEU A 72 -1.48 1.19 -1.63
C LEU A 72 -0.81 2.31 -2.44
N TYR A 73 -1.23 2.50 -3.69
CA TYR A 73 -0.69 3.52 -4.58
C TYR A 73 -0.88 4.94 -4.03
N MET A 74 -2.09 5.27 -3.57
CA MET A 74 -2.42 6.58 -3.02
C MET A 74 -1.65 6.87 -1.72
N GLN A 75 -1.47 5.85 -0.88
CA GLN A 75 -0.70 6.00 0.35
C GLN A 75 0.80 6.18 0.07
N ALA A 76 1.36 5.41 -0.88
CA ALA A 76 2.74 5.57 -1.33
C ALA A 76 2.99 6.96 -1.92
N LEU A 77 2.05 7.48 -2.74
CA LEU A 77 2.13 8.82 -3.29
C LEU A 77 2.13 9.88 -2.19
N ARG A 78 1.24 9.75 -1.21
CA ARG A 78 1.17 10.67 -0.06
C ARG A 78 2.46 10.67 0.75
N ASP A 79 2.97 9.49 1.09
CA ASP A 79 4.21 9.35 1.85
C ASP A 79 5.40 9.94 1.05
N GLY A 80 5.44 9.75 -0.27
CA GLY A 80 6.44 10.36 -1.16
C GLY A 80 6.38 11.89 -1.22
N ILE A 81 5.18 12.47 -1.32
CA ILE A 81 4.99 13.93 -1.26
C ILE A 81 5.46 14.47 0.09
N GLN A 82 5.09 13.81 1.20
CA GLN A 82 5.48 14.24 2.54
C GLN A 82 7.01 14.17 2.74
N LEU A 83 7.67 13.14 2.21
CA LEU A 83 9.12 13.00 2.24
C LEU A 83 9.81 14.14 1.47
N THR A 84 9.39 14.39 0.23
CA THR A 84 9.96 15.45 -0.62
C THR A 84 9.73 16.85 -0.02
N ALA A 85 8.53 17.13 0.49
CA ALA A 85 8.22 18.38 1.18
C ALA A 85 9.09 18.59 2.43
N SER A 86 9.31 17.52 3.21
CA SER A 86 10.17 17.60 4.41
C SER A 86 11.63 17.87 4.06
N LEU A 87 12.16 17.23 3.01
CA LEU A 87 13.53 17.45 2.55
C LEU A 87 13.73 18.86 1.97
N LEU A 88 12.79 19.35 1.16
CA LEU A 88 12.83 20.71 0.61
C LEU A 88 12.69 21.78 1.71
N GLY A 89 11.79 21.57 2.67
CA GLY A 89 11.61 22.46 3.82
C GLY A 89 12.86 22.53 4.70
N GLN A 90 13.54 21.40 4.92
CA GLN A 90 14.82 21.36 5.64
C GLN A 90 15.93 22.07 4.85
N SER A 91 16.00 21.89 3.53
CA SER A 91 16.97 22.59 2.67
C SER A 91 16.83 24.11 2.76
N MET A 92 15.60 24.62 2.74
CA MET A 92 15.32 26.07 2.85
C MET A 92 15.66 26.64 4.22
N LEU A 93 15.57 25.84 5.29
CA LEU A 93 15.97 26.25 6.64
C LEU A 93 17.50 26.29 6.81
N VAL A 94 18.23 25.37 6.16
CA VAL A 94 19.70 25.37 6.15
C VAL A 94 20.25 26.58 5.39
N GLU A 95 19.65 26.97 4.27
CA GLU A 95 20.04 28.17 3.52
C GLU A 95 19.89 29.45 4.36
N LYS A 96 18.75 29.63 5.05
CA LYS A 96 18.52 30.78 5.93
C LYS A 96 19.47 30.84 7.13
N GLY A 97 19.85 29.69 7.69
CA GLY A 97 20.82 29.63 8.79
C GLY A 97 22.20 30.14 8.35
N HIS A 98 22.62 29.79 7.13
CA HIS A 98 23.89 30.23 6.56
C HIS A 98 23.93 31.72 6.20
N GLU A 99 22.81 32.31 5.75
CA GLU A 99 22.70 33.76 5.51
C GLU A 99 22.73 34.58 6.82
N SER A 100 22.22 33.99 7.91
CA SER A 100 22.16 34.65 9.22
C SER A 100 23.50 34.66 9.96
N ASP A 101 24.36 33.66 9.73
CA ASP A 101 25.71 33.57 10.32
C ASP A 101 26.78 34.40 9.56
N GLN A 102 26.44 34.96 8.39
CA GLN A 102 27.33 35.79 7.58
C GLN A 102 27.04 37.31 7.66
N SER A 103 26.08 37.74 8.49
CA SER A 103 25.71 39.16 8.67
C SER A 103 26.10 39.73 10.04
#